data_AF-A0A397Y3L1-F1
#
_entry.id   AF-A0A397Y3L1-F1
#
_cell.length_a   1.000
_cell.length_b   1.000
_cell.length_c   1.000
_cell.angle_alpha   90.00
_cell.angle_beta   90.00
_cell.angle_gamma   90.00
#
_symmetry.space_group_name_H-M   'P 1'
#
loop_
_entity.id
_entity.type
_entity.pdbx_description
1 polymer ?
#
loop_
_entity_poly.entity_id
_entity_poly.type
_entity_poly.pdbx_seq_one_letter_code
_entity_poly.pdbx_strand_id
1 'polypeptide(L)'
;MVAIDSSNIGFKLLKKQGWKEGTGLGIAQQGILEPPRTVLKNNKRGLGAEITTKRKAAKPHSIATDSKQVAKKTKKLSKKMRKMVEHEKHLLEKEFERAFFREFWPDNV
;
A
#
# COMPACT_ATOMS: atom_id res chain seq x y z
N MET A 1 -10.16 -12.42 -22.46
CA MET A 1 -9.54 -13.74 -22.65
C MET A 1 -8.03 -13.58 -22.72
N VAL A 2 -7.30 -14.07 -21.72
CA VAL A 2 -5.85 -14.24 -21.84
C VAL A 2 -5.65 -15.70 -22.19
N ALA A 3 -5.55 -15.99 -23.49
CA ALA A 3 -5.19 -17.32 -23.96
C ALA A 3 -3.73 -17.61 -23.58
N ILE A 4 -3.40 -18.87 -23.27
CA ILE A 4 -2.01 -19.25 -23.04
C ILE A 4 -1.30 -19.20 -24.38
N ASP A 5 -0.23 -18.40 -24.46
CA ASP A 5 0.51 -18.22 -25.70
C ASP A 5 1.12 -19.53 -26.21
N SER A 6 1.14 -19.72 -27.54
CA SER A 6 1.66 -20.94 -28.17
C SER A 6 3.15 -21.19 -27.95
N SER A 7 3.93 -20.15 -27.63
CA SER A 7 5.34 -20.26 -27.27
C SER A 7 5.55 -20.92 -25.90
N ASN A 8 4.55 -20.85 -25.01
CA ASN A 8 4.61 -21.38 -23.66
C ASN A 8 4.80 -22.90 -23.68
N ILE A 9 5.75 -23.40 -22.88
CA ILE A 9 6.07 -24.84 -22.79
C ILE A 9 4.85 -25.64 -22.30
N GLY A 10 4.08 -25.09 -21.35
CA GLY A 10 2.86 -25.71 -20.84
C GLY A 10 1.77 -25.84 -21.89
N PHE A 11 1.61 -24.84 -22.77
CA PHE A 11 0.69 -24.93 -23.90
C PHE A 11 1.04 -26.08 -24.84
N LYS A 12 2.33 -26.21 -25.19
CA LYS A 12 2.83 -27.29 -26.05
C LYS A 12 2.62 -28.66 -25.40
N LEU A 13 2.85 -28.77 -24.10
CA LEU A 13 2.65 -30.02 -23.36
C LEU A 13 1.17 -30.42 -23.33
N LEU A 14 0.27 -29.49 -22.99
CA LEU A 14 -1.17 -29.75 -22.98
C LEU A 14 -1.64 -30.22 -24.35
N LYS A 15 -1.24 -29.53 -25.42
CA LYS A 15 -1.58 -29.92 -26.81
C LYS A 15 -1.09 -31.32 -27.16
N LYS A 16 0.13 -31.69 -26.73
CA LYS A 16 0.67 -33.05 -26.91
C LYS A 16 -0.13 -34.12 -26.15
N GLN A 17 -0.69 -33.78 -25.01
CA GLN A 17 -1.53 -34.66 -24.20
C GLN A 17 -3.00 -34.70 -24.66
N GLY A 18 -3.29 -34.18 -25.86
CA GLY A 18 -4.63 -34.23 -26.47
C GLY A 18 -5.58 -33.12 -26.02
N TRP A 19 -5.12 -32.15 -25.24
CA TRP A 19 -5.92 -30.96 -24.93
C TRP A 19 -6.05 -30.04 -26.15
N LYS A 20 -7.25 -29.51 -26.37
CA LYS A 20 -7.54 -28.57 -27.47
C LYS A 20 -7.74 -27.17 -26.92
N GLU A 21 -7.19 -26.19 -27.61
CA GLU A 21 -7.38 -24.79 -27.27
C GLU A 21 -8.87 -24.43 -27.24
N GLY A 22 -9.30 -23.68 -26.22
CA GLY A 22 -10.69 -23.29 -26.03
C GLY A 22 -11.59 -24.37 -25.39
N THR A 23 -11.07 -25.57 -25.09
CA THR A 23 -11.82 -26.63 -24.40
C THR A 23 -11.43 -26.75 -22.93
N GLY A 24 -12.42 -27.06 -22.08
CA GLY A 24 -12.19 -27.34 -20.66
C GLY A 24 -11.42 -28.64 -20.47
N LEU A 25 -10.77 -28.79 -19.31
CA LEU A 25 -10.09 -30.03 -18.95
C LEU A 25 -11.09 -31.11 -18.49
N GLY A 26 -10.71 -32.38 -18.58
CA GLY A 26 -11.52 -33.53 -18.16
C GLY A 26 -12.19 -34.27 -19.33
N ILE A 27 -12.74 -35.45 -19.04
CA ILE A 27 -13.27 -36.40 -20.04
C ILE A 27 -14.37 -35.76 -20.90
N ALA A 28 -15.25 -34.97 -20.29
CA ALA A 28 -16.35 -34.28 -20.94
C ALA A 28 -16.07 -32.78 -21.15
N GLN A 29 -14.80 -32.36 -21.10
CA GLN A 29 -14.39 -30.95 -21.18
C GLN A 29 -15.06 -30.05 -20.12
N GLN A 30 -15.41 -30.62 -18.97
CA GLN A 30 -16.19 -29.98 -17.91
C GLN A 30 -15.40 -28.98 -17.06
N GLY A 31 -14.07 -28.92 -17.24
CA GLY A 31 -13.19 -28.04 -16.49
C GLY A 31 -13.44 -26.57 -16.83
N ILE A 32 -13.22 -25.70 -15.84
CA ILE A 32 -13.38 -24.25 -15.99
C ILE A 32 -12.35 -23.73 -17.02
N LEU A 33 -12.82 -22.97 -18.00
CA LEU A 33 -11.99 -22.39 -19.07
C LEU A 33 -11.11 -21.24 -18.57
N GLU A 34 -11.65 -20.42 -17.67
CA GLU A 34 -10.94 -19.27 -17.10
C GLU A 34 -10.48 -19.57 -15.68
N PRO A 35 -9.31 -19.07 -15.27
CA PRO A 35 -8.89 -19.16 -13.87
C PRO A 35 -9.92 -18.49 -12.95
N PRO A 36 -10.25 -19.10 -11.79
CA PRO A 36 -11.17 -18.50 -10.84
C PRO A 36 -10.63 -17.16 -10.34
N ARG A 37 -11.51 -16.16 -10.28
CA ARG A 37 -11.15 -14.83 -9.80
C ARG A 37 -10.95 -14.86 -8.30
N THR A 38 -9.81 -14.34 -7.84
CA THR A 38 -9.51 -14.19 -6.42
C THR A 38 -9.69 -12.74 -5.99
N VAL A 39 -10.26 -12.54 -4.80
CA VAL A 39 -10.36 -11.21 -4.17
C VAL A 39 -9.31 -11.14 -3.07
N LEU A 40 -8.39 -10.18 -3.18
CA LEU A 40 -7.39 -9.95 -2.14
C LEU A 40 -8.03 -9.24 -0.95
N LYS A 41 -7.88 -9.81 0.24
CA LYS A 41 -8.33 -9.19 1.48
C LYS A 41 -7.31 -8.14 1.93
N ASN A 42 -7.60 -6.86 1.69
CA ASN A 42 -6.73 -5.76 2.10
C ASN A 42 -6.94 -5.28 3.54
N ASN A 43 -7.80 -5.92 4.32
CA ASN A 43 -8.10 -5.54 5.70
C ASN A 43 -7.85 -6.69 6.68
N LYS A 44 -7.71 -6.35 7.97
CA LYS A 44 -7.57 -7.33 9.05
C LYS A 44 -8.88 -7.59 9.81
N ARG A 45 -10.01 -7.06 9.33
CA ARG A 45 -11.32 -7.22 9.97
C ARG A 45 -11.84 -8.65 9.81
N GLY A 46 -12.72 -9.08 10.70
CA GLY A 46 -13.43 -10.36 10.59
C GLY A 46 -14.23 -10.46 9.29
N LEU A 47 -14.53 -11.69 8.86
CA LEU A 47 -15.49 -11.93 7.78
C LEU A 47 -16.88 -11.43 8.22
N GLY A 48 -17.64 -10.84 7.30
CA GLY A 48 -18.95 -10.25 7.60
C GLY A 48 -18.93 -8.87 8.28
N ALA A 49 -17.74 -8.32 8.59
CA ALA A 49 -17.67 -6.97 9.13
C ALA A 49 -18.06 -5.92 8.07
N GLU A 50 -19.01 -5.05 8.43
CA GLU A 50 -19.49 -3.92 7.60
C GLU A 50 -18.34 -3.20 6.88
N ILE A 51 -18.42 -3.08 5.56
CA ILE A 51 -17.39 -2.44 4.75
C ILE A 51 -17.60 -0.92 4.80
N THR A 52 -17.15 -0.27 5.87
CA THR A 52 -17.37 1.17 6.10
C THR A 52 -16.47 2.09 5.28
N THR A 53 -15.80 1.60 4.24
CA THR A 53 -14.84 2.44 3.50
C THR A 53 -14.99 2.33 2.00
N LYS A 54 -15.52 3.41 1.40
CA LYS A 54 -15.20 3.84 0.03
C LYS A 54 -13.68 4.07 -0.06
N ARG A 55 -12.87 3.02 -0.12
CA ARG A 55 -11.42 3.17 -0.34
C ARG A 55 -11.22 3.39 -1.82
N LYS A 56 -10.55 4.50 -2.17
CA LYS A 56 -10.06 4.76 -3.52
C LYS A 56 -9.30 3.51 -3.99
N ALA A 57 -9.69 2.99 -5.15
CA ALA A 57 -9.10 1.81 -5.74
C ALA A 57 -7.57 1.89 -5.68
N ALA A 58 -6.94 0.93 -5.00
CA ALA A 58 -5.50 0.76 -5.07
C ALA A 58 -5.16 0.43 -6.52
N LYS A 59 -4.37 1.30 -7.16
CA LYS A 59 -3.89 1.08 -8.52
C LYS A 59 -3.15 -0.27 -8.59
N PRO A 60 -3.33 -1.07 -9.65
CA PRO A 60 -2.54 -2.26 -9.87
C PRO A 60 -1.05 -1.88 -9.96
N HIS A 61 -0.19 -2.74 -9.43
CA HIS A 61 1.25 -2.53 -9.43
C HIS A 61 1.79 -2.71 -10.85
N SER A 62 1.68 -1.66 -11.68
CA SER A 62 2.39 -1.56 -12.94
C SER A 62 3.85 -1.21 -12.63
N ILE A 63 4.75 -2.12 -12.99
CA ILE A 63 6.18 -1.87 -13.11
C ILE A 63 6.34 -0.85 -14.25
N ALA A 64 6.48 0.44 -13.91
CA ALA A 64 7.09 1.44 -14.77
C ALA A 64 7.42 2.71 -13.97
N THR A 65 8.69 3.06 -14.06
CA THR A 65 9.45 4.24 -13.67
C THR A 65 8.71 5.59 -13.60
N ASP A 66 8.94 6.33 -12.49
CA ASP A 66 9.33 7.76 -12.40
C ASP A 66 8.65 8.59 -11.27
N SER A 67 7.62 8.08 -10.59
CA SER A 67 6.95 8.82 -9.48
C SER A 67 7.68 8.83 -8.12
N LYS A 68 8.87 8.21 -7.99
CA LYS A 68 9.58 8.06 -6.69
C LYS A 68 10.30 9.34 -6.22
N GLN A 69 10.56 10.31 -7.08
CA GLN A 69 11.36 11.49 -6.71
C GLN A 69 10.54 12.56 -5.95
N VAL A 70 9.29 12.81 -6.36
CA VAL A 70 8.45 13.86 -5.76
C VAL A 70 8.02 13.50 -4.33
N ALA A 71 7.67 12.23 -4.09
CA ALA A 71 7.27 11.75 -2.76
C ALA A 71 8.41 11.71 -1.72
N LYS A 72 9.67 11.63 -2.17
CA LYS A 72 10.83 11.70 -1.26
C LYS A 72 11.13 13.13 -0.82
N LYS A 73 10.90 14.13 -1.69
CA LYS A 73 11.13 15.55 -1.37
C LYS A 73 10.11 16.09 -0.37
N THR A 74 8.82 15.76 -0.52
CA THR A 74 7.76 16.19 0.41
C THR A 74 7.93 15.62 1.83
N LYS A 75 8.36 14.35 1.95
CA LYS A 75 8.66 13.71 3.25
C LYS A 75 9.86 14.32 3.97
N LYS A 76 10.88 14.81 3.25
CA LYS A 76 12.04 15.49 3.85
C LYS A 76 11.67 16.87 4.42
N LEU A 77 10.83 17.62 3.70
CA LEU A 77 10.35 18.94 4.14
C LEU A 77 9.52 18.84 5.43
N SER A 78 8.62 17.86 5.51
CA SER A 78 7.81 17.60 6.71
C SER A 78 8.64 17.26 7.96
N LYS A 79 9.70 16.45 7.81
CA LYS A 79 10.60 16.14 8.93
C LYS A 79 11.39 17.35 9.41
N LYS A 80 11.82 18.25 8.51
CA LYS A 80 12.54 19.48 8.87
C LYS A 80 11.63 20.45 9.63
N MET A 81 10.40 20.63 9.20
CA MET A 81 9.42 21.50 9.86
C MET A 81 9.10 21.03 11.28
N ARG A 82 8.90 19.72 11.47
CA ARG A 82 8.59 19.15 12.80
C ARG A 82 9.71 19.39 13.82
N LYS A 83 10.98 19.26 13.39
CA LYS A 83 12.13 19.54 14.26
C LYS A 83 12.25 21.00 14.65
N MET A 84 11.89 21.92 13.75
CA MET A 84 11.94 23.37 14.01
C MET A 84 10.88 23.77 15.06
N VAL A 85 9.64 23.29 14.89
CA VAL A 85 8.54 23.55 15.82
C VAL A 85 8.84 23.01 17.22
N GLU A 86 9.49 21.85 17.31
CA GLU A 86 9.85 21.24 18.60
C GLU A 86 10.95 22.04 19.32
N HIS A 87 11.95 22.53 18.57
CA HIS A 87 12.98 23.39 19.13
C HIS A 87 12.42 24.74 19.61
N GLU A 88 11.51 25.34 18.84
CA GLU A 88 10.83 26.59 19.20
C GLU A 88 9.99 26.43 20.46
N LYS A 89 9.25 25.32 20.59
CA LYS A 89 8.51 24.99 21.82
C LYS A 89 9.44 24.83 23.02
N HIS A 90 10.57 24.16 22.85
CA HIS A 90 11.52 23.98 23.94
C HIS A 90 12.14 25.31 24.40
N LEU A 91 12.39 26.24 23.47
CA LEU A 91 12.82 27.60 23.82
C LEU A 91 11.71 28.35 24.56
N LEU A 92 10.46 28.26 24.09
CA LEU A 92 9.33 28.92 24.71
C LEU A 92 9.04 28.37 26.12
N GLU A 93 9.16 27.06 26.33
CA GLU A 93 9.04 26.45 27.66
C GLU A 93 10.16 26.92 28.60
N LYS A 94 11.40 27.01 28.13
CA LYS A 94 12.52 27.56 28.92
C LYS A 94 12.32 29.03 29.27
N GLU A 95 11.79 29.80 28.33
CA GLU A 95 11.49 31.22 28.55
C GLU A 95 10.30 31.39 29.50
N PHE A 96 9.27 30.56 29.35
CA PHE A 96 8.14 30.48 30.26
C PHE A 96 8.58 30.10 31.67
N GLU A 97 9.41 29.06 31.83
CA GLU A 97 9.92 28.63 33.13
C GLU A 97 10.76 29.74 33.79
N ARG A 98 11.64 30.39 33.04
CA ARG A 98 12.41 31.55 33.52
C ARG A 98 11.51 32.73 33.92
N ALA A 99 10.49 33.04 33.13
CA ALA A 99 9.55 34.12 33.42
C ALA A 99 8.66 33.78 34.63
N PHE A 100 8.19 32.54 34.71
CA PHE A 100 7.38 31.99 35.79
C PHE A 100 8.14 32.01 37.12
N PHE A 101 9.40 31.57 37.15
CA PHE A 101 10.23 31.65 38.35
C PHE A 101 10.52 33.10 38.77
N ARG A 102 10.75 34.00 37.81
CA ARG A 102 10.95 35.43 38.10
C ARG A 102 9.71 36.09 38.72
N GLU A 103 8.52 35.67 38.29
CA GLU A 103 7.25 36.28 38.71
C GLU A 103 6.67 35.65 39.99
N PHE A 104 6.92 34.36 40.23
CA PHE A 104 6.34 33.62 41.34
C PHE A 104 7.31 33.32 42.50
N TRP A 105 8.63 33.49 42.31
CA TRP A 105 9.65 33.23 43.35
C TRP A 105 10.84 34.21 43.30
N PRO A 106 10.68 35.47 43.78
CA PRO A 106 11.67 36.54 43.59
C PRO A 106 13.00 36.34 44.33
N ASP A 107 13.02 35.55 45.41
CA ASP A 107 14.09 35.56 46.42
C ASP A 107 15.21 34.52 46.20
N ASN A 108 15.40 34.00 44.97
CA ASN A 108 16.45 33.00 44.72
C ASN A 108 17.36 33.28 43.51
N VAL A 109 17.66 34.56 43.27
CA VAL A 109 18.83 35.04 42.51
C VAL A 109 19.80 35.75 43.44
#